data_AF-A0AAN7BHN6-F1
#
_entry.id   AF-A0AAN7BHN6-F1
#
_cell.length_a   1.000
_cell.length_b   1.000
_cell.length_c   1.000
_cell.angle_alpha   90.00
_cell.angle_beta   90.00
_cell.angle_gamma   90.00
#
_symmetry.space_group_name_H-M   'P 1'
#
loop_
_entity.id
_entity.type
_entity.pdbx_description
1 polymer ?
#
loop_
_entity_poly.entity_id
_entity_poly.type
_entity_poly.pdbx_seq_one_letter_code
_entity_poly.pdbx_strand_id
1 'polypeptide(L)'
;MASYHRVLQVLGRSVDQKSVECDHDIHPWDILINNERWEGKVRLIGFVDVFIVICYTGESRFEKGVLIYKDDDAIRTIMKSKAVEEAKITPESIGLKLLNPEEPEPADETKRKEPKRYFLFDEDKGGLDYKITSLGHPIGLKTEYPLKSLAKYDIKIRKGRDGAMRKRILRGVKQHDLFDLMHDAIRAGIITHAQLIGTIIGKTVGGSALEDVTGKYVSAFVGVKGSNNLSLSGERV
;
A
#
# COMPACT_ATOMS: atom_id res chain seq x y z
N MET A 1 11.76 -24.92 11.80
CA MET A 1 11.11 -23.84 11.01
C MET A 1 9.96 -23.29 11.82
N ALA A 2 9.75 -21.98 11.84
CA ALA A 2 8.63 -21.37 12.58
C ALA A 2 7.41 -21.13 11.67
N SER A 3 6.28 -20.79 12.30
CA SER A 3 5.10 -20.32 11.58
C SER A 3 5.30 -18.90 11.03
N TYR A 4 4.70 -18.59 9.87
CA TYR A 4 4.72 -17.23 9.33
C TYR A 4 4.04 -16.21 10.26
N HIS A 5 3.07 -16.62 11.09
CA HIS A 5 2.48 -15.76 12.11
C HIS A 5 3.54 -15.23 13.10
N ARG A 6 4.54 -16.04 13.45
CA ARG A 6 5.64 -15.62 14.32
C ARG A 6 6.61 -14.67 13.59
N VAL A 7 6.79 -14.82 12.28
CA VAL A 7 7.57 -13.88 11.46
C VAL A 7 6.88 -12.51 11.41
N LEU A 8 5.57 -12.48 11.16
CA LEU A 8 4.78 -11.25 11.22
C LEU A 8 4.84 -10.59 12.60
N GLN A 9 4.71 -11.38 13.67
CA GLN A 9 4.78 -10.86 15.05
C GLN A 9 6.12 -10.21 15.37
N VAL A 10 7.25 -10.76 14.89
CA VAL A 10 8.59 -10.15 15.02
C VAL A 10 8.68 -8.81 14.26
N LEU A 11 7.94 -8.64 13.17
CA LEU A 11 7.80 -7.38 12.43
C LEU A 11 6.75 -6.42 13.05
N GLY A 12 6.16 -6.76 14.20
CA GLY A 12 5.08 -5.98 14.83
C GLY A 12 3.74 -6.04 14.08
N ARG A 13 3.56 -7.02 13.18
CA ARG A 13 2.37 -7.17 12.33
C ARG A 13 1.57 -8.43 12.69
N SER A 14 0.27 -8.41 12.39
CA SER A 14 -0.57 -9.62 12.38
C SER A 14 -1.59 -9.53 11.26
N VAL A 15 -2.09 -10.69 10.84
CA VAL A 15 -3.16 -10.83 9.83
C VAL A 15 -4.49 -10.29 10.37
N ASP A 16 -4.68 -10.29 11.69
CA ASP A 16 -5.88 -9.81 12.38
C ASP A 16 -5.85 -8.29 12.68
N GLN A 17 -4.81 -7.57 12.24
CA GLN A 17 -4.74 -6.12 12.44
C GLN A 17 -5.79 -5.38 11.60
N LYS A 18 -6.44 -4.38 12.19
CA LYS A 18 -7.45 -3.55 11.50
C LYS A 18 -6.92 -2.80 10.27
N SER A 19 -5.59 -2.66 10.14
CA SER A 19 -4.89 -2.05 9.02
C SER A 19 -4.59 -3.03 7.87
N VAL A 20 -5.07 -4.28 7.95
CA VAL A 20 -4.97 -5.27 6.86
C VAL A 20 -6.05 -5.01 5.82
N GLU A 21 -5.59 -4.68 4.62
CA GLU A 21 -6.41 -4.36 3.45
C GLU A 21 -6.55 -5.54 2.50
N CYS A 22 -5.51 -6.39 2.44
CA CYS A 22 -5.54 -7.65 1.73
C CYS A 22 -4.96 -8.75 2.62
N ASP A 23 -5.69 -9.84 2.75
CA ASP A 23 -5.15 -11.13 3.20
C ASP A 23 -5.69 -12.19 2.25
N HIS A 24 -4.81 -12.79 1.43
CA HIS A 24 -5.22 -13.78 0.45
C HIS A 24 -4.08 -14.71 0.04
N ASP A 25 -4.39 -16.00 -0.12
CA ASP A 25 -3.49 -16.95 -0.77
C ASP A 25 -3.56 -16.74 -2.30
N ILE A 26 -2.43 -16.48 -2.93
CA ILE A 26 -2.28 -16.32 -4.37
C ILE A 26 -1.61 -17.57 -4.94
N HIS A 27 -2.14 -18.08 -6.05
CA HIS A 27 -1.53 -19.23 -6.72
C HIS A 27 -0.15 -18.84 -7.28
N PRO A 28 0.91 -19.67 -7.11
CA PRO A 28 2.23 -19.43 -7.74
C PRO A 28 2.28 -19.12 -9.24
N TRP A 29 1.24 -19.45 -10.02
CA TRP A 29 1.16 -19.06 -11.44
C TRP A 29 0.72 -17.61 -11.65
N ASP A 30 0.00 -17.06 -10.68
CA ASP A 30 -0.62 -15.73 -10.65
C ASP A 30 0.27 -14.67 -9.98
N ILE A 31 1.49 -15.01 -9.57
CA ILE A 31 2.49 -14.08 -9.03
C ILE A 31 3.91 -14.36 -9.56
N LEU A 32 4.66 -13.30 -9.84
CA LEU A 32 6.09 -13.30 -10.15
C LEU A 32 6.79 -12.27 -9.27
N ILE A 33 7.97 -12.61 -8.75
CA ILE A 33 8.79 -11.75 -7.90
C ILE A 33 10.18 -11.74 -8.52
N ASN A 34 10.64 -10.58 -9.01
CA ASN A 34 11.86 -10.43 -9.82
C ASN A 34 11.86 -11.32 -11.08
N ASN A 35 10.67 -11.55 -11.65
CA ASN A 35 10.37 -12.51 -12.73
C ASN A 35 10.53 -14.01 -12.35
N GLU A 36 10.88 -14.33 -11.11
CA GLU A 36 10.90 -15.71 -10.61
C GLU A 36 9.55 -16.13 -10.03
N ARG A 37 9.27 -17.43 -10.04
CA ARG A 37 8.14 -18.03 -9.31
C ARG A 37 8.61 -18.64 -8.00
N TRP A 38 7.75 -18.57 -7.00
CA TRP A 38 7.99 -19.23 -5.72
C TRP A 38 7.24 -20.55 -5.66
N GLU A 39 7.99 -21.64 -5.59
CA GLU A 39 7.50 -22.97 -5.21
C GLU A 39 6.97 -22.93 -3.77
N GLY A 40 5.76 -23.45 -3.55
CA GLY A 40 5.05 -23.42 -2.26
C GLY A 40 3.65 -22.79 -2.37
N LYS A 41 2.97 -22.55 -1.24
CA LYS A 41 1.79 -21.66 -1.21
C LYS A 41 2.27 -20.24 -1.02
N VAL A 42 1.73 -19.28 -1.76
CA VAL A 42 2.08 -17.86 -1.61
C VAL A 42 0.91 -17.10 -1.01
N ARG A 43 1.16 -16.27 0.00
CA ARG A 43 0.18 -15.39 0.63
C ARG A 43 0.59 -13.93 0.42
N LEU A 44 -0.36 -13.12 -0.03
CA LEU A 44 -0.23 -11.67 -0.06
C LEU A 44 -0.95 -11.09 1.16
N ILE A 45 -0.21 -10.33 1.96
CA ILE A 45 -0.72 -9.60 3.12
C ILE A 45 -0.43 -8.12 2.89
N GLY A 46 -1.43 -7.37 2.44
CA GLY A 46 -1.35 -5.94 2.19
C GLY A 46 -1.82 -5.15 3.40
N PHE A 47 -0.96 -4.30 3.94
CA PHE A 47 -1.30 -3.25 4.89
C PHE A 47 -1.44 -1.91 4.14
N VAL A 48 -1.86 -0.88 4.87
CA VAL A 48 -1.93 0.50 4.36
C VAL A 48 -0.55 0.98 3.85
N ASP A 49 0.50 0.78 4.65
CA ASP A 49 1.85 1.33 4.50
C ASP A 49 2.87 0.41 3.81
N VAL A 50 2.72 -0.90 3.98
CA VAL A 50 3.60 -1.94 3.41
C VAL A 50 2.76 -3.12 2.90
N PHE A 51 3.30 -3.92 1.99
CA PHE A 51 2.74 -5.25 1.73
C PHE A 51 3.81 -6.32 1.84
N ILE A 52 3.39 -7.51 2.27
CA ILE A 52 4.27 -8.64 2.54
C ILE A 52 3.80 -9.80 1.67
N VAL A 53 4.74 -10.41 0.95
CA VAL A 53 4.53 -11.65 0.21
C VAL A 53 5.27 -12.77 0.92
N ILE A 54 4.55 -13.82 1.31
CA ILE A 54 5.08 -14.94 2.10
C ILE A 54 4.89 -16.25 1.32
N CYS A 55 5.96 -17.03 1.22
CA CYS A 55 5.88 -18.43 0.82
C CYS A 55 5.86 -19.33 2.06
N TYR A 56 4.91 -20.27 2.08
CA TYR A 56 4.73 -21.19 3.18
C TYR A 56 4.32 -22.58 2.69
N THR A 57 4.58 -23.60 3.52
CA THR A 57 4.18 -25.00 3.28
C THR A 57 3.35 -25.58 4.43
N GLY A 58 2.62 -26.66 4.12
CA GLY A 58 1.64 -27.25 5.03
C GLY A 58 0.53 -26.26 5.39
N GLU A 59 0.37 -26.03 6.70
CA GLU A 59 -0.60 -25.09 7.28
C GLU A 59 -0.05 -23.67 7.42
N SER A 60 1.15 -23.50 7.98
CA SER A 60 1.73 -22.16 8.22
C SER A 60 3.26 -22.10 8.27
N ARG A 61 3.98 -23.15 7.84
CA ARG A 61 5.44 -23.23 7.94
C ARG A 61 6.09 -22.20 7.00
N PHE A 62 6.77 -21.20 7.57
CA PHE A 62 7.46 -20.18 6.79
C PHE A 62 8.69 -20.74 6.08
N GLU A 63 8.86 -20.37 4.80
CA GLU A 63 10.03 -20.74 3.99
C GLU A 63 10.83 -19.52 3.54
N LYS A 64 10.15 -18.57 2.88
CA LYS A 64 10.73 -17.32 2.37
C LYS A 64 9.66 -16.24 2.34
N GLY A 65 10.06 -14.98 2.35
CA GLY A 65 9.14 -13.86 2.19
C GLY A 65 9.87 -12.57 1.89
N VAL A 66 9.13 -11.58 1.40
CA VAL A 66 9.62 -10.22 1.15
C VAL A 66 8.59 -9.24 1.69
N LEU A 67 9.06 -8.19 2.38
CA LEU A 67 8.28 -7.00 2.72
C LEU A 67 8.64 -5.90 1.72
N ILE A 68 7.63 -5.24 1.16
CA ILE A 68 7.75 -4.17 0.18
C ILE A 68 7.11 -2.90 0.74
N TYR A 69 7.83 -1.79 0.64
CA TYR A 69 7.36 -0.47 1.07
C TYR A 69 6.42 0.13 0.01
N LYS A 70 5.26 0.65 0.42
CA LYS A 70 4.32 1.37 -0.46
C LYS A 70 4.48 2.88 -0.39
N ASP A 71 4.94 3.37 0.76
CA ASP A 71 5.06 4.80 1.04
C ASP A 71 6.44 5.36 0.61
N ASP A 72 6.41 6.36 -0.28
CA ASP A 72 7.60 7.08 -0.72
C ASP A 72 8.26 7.90 0.41
N ASP A 73 7.51 8.35 1.41
CA ASP A 73 8.06 9.12 2.54
C ASP A 73 8.90 8.21 3.45
N ALA A 74 8.40 6.99 3.74
CA ALA A 74 9.18 5.93 4.36
C ALA A 74 10.42 5.55 3.54
N ILE A 75 10.29 5.36 2.21
CA ILE A 75 11.42 5.07 1.32
C ILE A 75 12.48 6.18 1.38
N ARG A 76 12.09 7.46 1.33
CA ARG A 76 13.02 8.59 1.45
C ARG A 76 13.68 8.66 2.82
N THR A 77 12.97 8.29 3.88
CA THR A 77 13.51 8.28 5.24
C THR A 77 14.57 7.20 5.41
N ILE A 78 14.34 6.01 4.83
CA ILE A 78 15.33 4.94 4.76
C ILE A 78 16.55 5.39 3.95
N MET A 79 16.33 5.98 2.76
CA MET A 79 17.40 6.44 1.86
C MET A 79 18.25 7.59 2.43
N LYS A 80 17.66 8.45 3.28
CA LYS A 80 18.37 9.52 4.01
C LYS A 80 18.93 9.07 5.37
N SER A 81 18.82 7.80 5.73
CA SER A 81 19.39 7.32 6.98
C SER A 81 20.92 7.29 6.87
N LYS A 82 21.62 7.79 7.90
CA LYS A 82 23.09 7.86 7.92
C LYS A 82 23.77 6.55 7.55
N ALA A 83 23.18 5.42 7.96
CA ALA A 83 23.70 4.10 7.69
C ALA A 83 23.53 3.63 6.22
N VAL A 84 22.64 4.26 5.43
CA VAL A 84 22.57 4.09 3.96
C VAL A 84 23.62 4.96 3.26
N GLU A 85 23.82 6.19 3.73
CA GLU A 85 24.88 7.10 3.24
C GLU A 85 26.28 6.50 3.49
N GLU A 86 26.54 6.00 4.70
CA GLU A 86 27.76 5.27 5.09
C GLU A 86 27.97 3.99 4.26
N ALA A 87 26.89 3.28 3.92
CA ALA A 87 26.94 2.10 3.06
C ALA A 87 27.13 2.42 1.56
N LYS A 88 27.10 3.70 1.16
CA LYS A 88 27.18 4.20 -0.23
C LYS A 88 26.11 3.61 -1.16
N ILE A 89 24.95 3.26 -0.61
CA ILE A 89 23.84 2.67 -1.36
C ILE A 89 23.03 3.82 -1.99
N THR A 90 23.21 4.06 -3.29
CA THR A 90 22.41 5.05 -4.04
C THR A 90 21.18 4.38 -4.68
N PRO A 91 20.06 5.11 -4.92
CA PRO A 91 18.89 4.55 -5.62
C PRO A 91 19.23 3.91 -6.98
N GLU A 92 20.19 4.51 -7.70
CA GLU A 92 20.73 4.02 -8.96
C GLU A 92 21.48 2.69 -8.80
N SER A 93 22.25 2.51 -7.72
CA SER A 93 22.95 1.25 -7.43
C SER A 93 22.00 0.08 -7.15
N ILE A 94 20.77 0.35 -6.68
CA ILE A 94 19.70 -0.64 -6.50
C ILE A 94 18.82 -0.75 -7.77
N GLY A 95 19.06 0.07 -8.80
CA GLY A 95 18.28 0.08 -10.05
C GLY A 95 16.86 0.63 -9.89
N LEU A 96 16.58 1.42 -8.85
CA LEU A 96 15.31 2.12 -8.68
C LEU A 96 15.18 3.22 -9.72
N LYS A 97 14.05 3.24 -10.43
CA LYS A 97 13.71 4.35 -11.32
C LYS A 97 13.05 5.46 -10.52
N LEU A 98 13.57 6.67 -10.66
CA LEU A 98 12.98 7.89 -10.11
C LEU A 98 11.82 8.28 -11.04
N LEU A 99 10.58 8.26 -10.53
CA LEU A 99 9.38 8.43 -11.36
C LEU A 99 9.05 9.89 -11.68
N ASN A 100 9.64 10.81 -10.90
CA ASN A 100 9.59 12.25 -11.17
C ASN A 100 11.02 12.74 -11.45
N PRO A 101 11.55 12.50 -12.68
CA PRO A 101 12.90 12.94 -13.07
C PRO A 101 12.95 14.44 -13.35
N GLU A 102 11.80 15.09 -13.55
CA GLU A 102 11.70 16.54 -13.60
C GLU A 102 11.96 17.07 -12.18
N GLU A 103 13.15 17.65 -11.99
CA GLU A 103 13.24 18.77 -11.08
C GLU A 103 12.48 19.92 -11.74
N PRO A 104 11.31 20.37 -11.23
CA PRO A 104 10.96 21.76 -11.45
C PRO A 104 12.05 22.57 -10.75
N GLU A 105 12.98 23.12 -11.53
CA GLU A 105 13.72 24.28 -11.06
C GLU A 105 12.67 25.30 -10.62
N PRO A 106 12.69 25.74 -9.34
CA PRO A 106 11.71 26.70 -8.87
C PRO A 106 12.01 28.05 -9.51
N ALA A 107 11.34 28.34 -10.63
CA ALA A 107 11.26 29.68 -11.18
C ALA A 107 10.62 30.67 -10.17
N ASP A 108 9.87 30.13 -9.19
CA ASP A 108 9.32 30.86 -8.04
C ASP A 108 9.71 30.18 -6.72
N GLU A 109 10.30 30.93 -5.77
CA GLU A 109 10.65 30.44 -4.42
C GLU A 109 9.45 29.95 -3.58
N THR A 110 8.23 30.24 -4.03
CA THR A 110 6.97 29.88 -3.36
C THR A 110 6.46 28.47 -3.69
N LYS A 111 6.99 27.79 -4.72
CA LYS A 111 6.60 26.42 -5.08
C LYS A 111 7.46 25.39 -4.36
N ARG A 112 6.87 24.69 -3.39
CA ARG A 112 7.52 23.58 -2.67
C ARG A 112 7.96 22.50 -3.67
N LYS A 113 9.26 22.18 -3.71
CA LYS A 113 9.81 21.11 -4.56
C LYS A 113 9.02 19.82 -4.36
N GLU A 114 8.57 19.20 -5.45
CA GLU A 114 7.80 17.97 -5.35
C GLU A 114 8.65 16.82 -4.76
N PRO A 115 8.09 16.01 -3.85
CA PRO A 115 8.83 14.91 -3.24
C PRO A 115 9.15 13.78 -4.25
N LYS A 116 10.43 13.38 -4.34
CA LYS A 116 10.93 12.32 -5.26
C LYS A 116 10.17 11.00 -5.10
N ARG A 117 9.50 10.50 -6.14
CA ARG A 117 8.73 9.23 -6.09
C ARG A 117 9.56 8.05 -6.59
N TYR A 118 9.45 6.92 -5.90
CA TYR A 118 10.17 5.67 -6.13
C TYR A 118 9.23 4.46 -6.23
N PHE A 119 8.05 4.50 -5.59
CA PHE A 119 7.03 3.47 -5.70
C PHE A 119 6.29 3.56 -7.05
N LEU A 120 6.49 2.57 -7.92
CA LEU A 120 5.75 2.44 -9.18
C LEU A 120 4.64 1.40 -9.04
N PHE A 121 3.42 1.79 -9.41
CA PHE A 121 2.29 0.89 -9.55
C PHE A 121 1.61 1.10 -10.90
N ASP A 122 1.77 0.13 -11.81
CA ASP A 122 1.11 0.13 -13.11
C ASP A 122 -0.10 -0.82 -13.08
N GLU A 123 -1.31 -0.25 -13.12
CA GLU A 123 -2.50 -0.96 -13.55
C GLU A 123 -2.65 -0.86 -15.08
N ASP A 124 -2.15 -1.87 -15.78
CA ASP A 124 -2.36 -2.03 -17.22
C ASP A 124 -3.86 -2.22 -17.49
N LYS A 125 -4.59 -1.17 -17.88
CA LYS A 125 -6.07 -1.16 -17.87
C LYS A 125 -6.71 -2.27 -18.71
N GLY A 126 -6.05 -2.72 -19.78
CA GLY A 126 -6.47 -3.89 -20.59
C GLY A 126 -5.80 -5.20 -20.19
N GLY A 127 -4.65 -5.15 -19.51
CA GLY A 127 -3.90 -6.32 -19.06
C GLY A 127 -4.52 -7.05 -17.86
N LEU A 128 -4.15 -8.33 -17.71
CA LEU A 128 -4.56 -9.21 -16.62
C LEU A 128 -3.75 -9.04 -15.33
N ASP A 129 -2.66 -8.25 -15.35
CA ASP A 129 -1.68 -8.18 -14.27
C ASP A 129 -1.50 -6.75 -13.73
N TYR A 130 -1.22 -6.65 -12.44
CA TYR A 130 -0.64 -5.50 -11.75
C TYR A 130 0.88 -5.62 -11.77
N LYS A 131 1.59 -4.54 -12.08
CA LYS A 131 3.06 -4.49 -12.00
C LYS A 131 3.45 -3.47 -10.93
N ILE A 132 4.34 -3.88 -10.02
CA ILE A 132 4.82 -3.06 -8.91
C ILE A 132 6.33 -3.08 -8.93
N THR A 133 6.94 -1.91 -8.86
CA THR A 133 8.39 -1.77 -8.67
C THR A 133 8.60 -0.88 -7.44
N SER A 134 9.23 -1.44 -6.41
CA SER A 134 9.55 -0.69 -5.18
C SER A 134 10.73 -1.32 -4.43
N LEU A 135 11.12 -0.70 -3.33
CA LEU A 135 12.05 -1.22 -2.34
C LEU A 135 11.41 -2.25 -1.43
N GLY A 136 12.21 -3.22 -1.01
CA GLY A 136 11.84 -4.17 0.03
C GLY A 136 13.02 -4.83 0.70
N HIS A 137 12.72 -5.68 1.68
CA HIS A 137 13.67 -6.58 2.32
C HIS A 137 13.19 -8.03 2.27
N PRO A 138 14.10 -9.00 2.14
CA PRO A 138 13.80 -10.39 2.41
C PRO A 138 13.52 -10.55 3.92
N ILE A 139 12.33 -11.04 4.27
CA ILE A 139 11.92 -11.25 5.67
C ILE A 139 12.25 -12.66 6.16
N GLY A 140 12.34 -12.83 7.48
CA GLY A 140 12.55 -14.12 8.13
C GLY A 140 12.50 -14.01 9.65
N LEU A 141 13.05 -15.01 10.34
CA LEU A 141 13.11 -15.03 11.81
C LEU A 141 14.30 -14.20 12.34
N LYS A 142 14.29 -12.90 12.04
CA LYS A 142 15.28 -11.93 12.49
C LYS A 142 14.59 -10.66 12.98
N THR A 143 15.06 -10.13 14.10
CA THR A 143 14.63 -8.84 14.65
C THR A 143 15.24 -7.66 13.89
N GLU A 144 16.41 -7.86 13.29
CA GLU A 144 17.17 -6.84 12.58
C GLU A 144 17.44 -7.28 11.14
N TYR A 145 17.26 -6.35 10.20
CA TYR A 145 17.54 -6.53 8.78
C TYR A 145 18.71 -5.63 8.38
N PRO A 146 19.83 -6.19 7.87
CA PRO A 146 20.97 -5.37 7.49
C PRO A 146 20.60 -4.52 6.27
N LEU A 147 21.03 -3.26 6.21
CA LEU A 147 20.71 -2.35 5.11
C LEU A 147 21.21 -2.87 3.75
N LYS A 148 22.26 -3.70 3.73
CA LYS A 148 22.73 -4.43 2.54
C LYS A 148 21.72 -5.45 1.97
N SER A 149 20.64 -5.77 2.70
CA SER A 149 19.52 -6.59 2.23
C SER A 149 18.40 -5.79 1.57
N LEU A 150 18.48 -4.46 1.60
CA LEU A 150 17.56 -3.58 0.90
C LEU A 150 17.76 -3.80 -0.61
N ALA A 151 16.72 -4.28 -1.28
CA ALA A 151 16.75 -4.56 -2.70
C ALA A 151 15.51 -3.99 -3.39
N LYS A 152 15.65 -3.75 -4.69
CA LYS A 152 14.51 -3.50 -5.58
C LYS A 152 13.78 -4.80 -5.83
N TYR A 153 12.46 -4.76 -5.76
CA TYR A 153 11.58 -5.86 -6.13
C TYR A 153 10.64 -5.44 -7.26
N ASP A 154 10.69 -6.21 -8.35
CA ASP A 154 9.78 -6.10 -9.49
C ASP A 154 8.74 -7.23 -9.37
N ILE A 155 7.54 -6.88 -8.89
CA ILE A 155 6.46 -7.83 -8.57
C ILE A 155 5.37 -7.72 -9.62
N LYS A 156 4.91 -8.86 -10.13
CA LYS A 156 3.77 -8.95 -11.05
C LYS A 156 2.72 -9.85 -10.42
N ILE A 157 1.50 -9.35 -10.24
CA ILE A 157 0.39 -10.08 -9.61
C ILE A 157 -0.81 -10.04 -10.55
N ARG A 158 -1.36 -11.20 -10.93
CA ARG A 158 -2.60 -11.26 -11.70
C ARG A 158 -3.73 -10.64 -10.88
N LYS A 159 -4.59 -9.85 -11.54
CA LYS A 159 -5.66 -9.04 -10.93
C LYS A 159 -6.78 -9.81 -10.22
N GLY A 160 -6.65 -11.12 -10.03
CA GLY A 160 -7.70 -12.00 -9.52
C GLY A 160 -8.79 -12.29 -10.55
N ARG A 161 -9.52 -13.39 -10.34
CA ARG A 161 -10.64 -13.80 -11.21
C ARG A 161 -11.93 -13.06 -10.83
N ASP A 162 -12.13 -12.84 -9.54
CA ASP A 162 -13.34 -12.23 -8.99
C ASP A 162 -13.18 -10.73 -8.73
N GLY A 163 -14.23 -9.95 -8.95
CA GLY A 163 -14.23 -8.51 -8.67
C GLY A 163 -13.94 -8.15 -7.21
N ALA A 164 -14.32 -9.01 -6.26
CA ALA A 164 -14.01 -8.84 -4.84
C ALA A 164 -12.52 -9.09 -4.53
N MET A 165 -11.96 -10.16 -5.10
CA MET A 165 -10.52 -10.47 -5.01
C MET A 165 -9.69 -9.34 -5.64
N ARG A 166 -10.07 -8.87 -6.84
CA ARG A 166 -9.43 -7.74 -7.52
C ARG A 166 -9.38 -6.49 -6.66
N LYS A 167 -10.52 -6.10 -6.05
CA LYS A 167 -10.60 -4.92 -5.17
C LYS A 167 -9.70 -5.05 -3.94
N ARG A 168 -9.63 -6.23 -3.31
CA ARG A 168 -8.76 -6.48 -2.15
C ARG A 168 -7.28 -6.43 -2.52
N ILE A 169 -6.87 -7.13 -3.58
CA ILE A 169 -5.48 -7.11 -4.07
C ILE A 169 -5.08 -5.69 -4.46
N LEU A 170 -5.92 -4.98 -5.21
CA LEU A 170 -5.69 -3.59 -5.61
C LEU A 170 -5.47 -2.68 -4.39
N ARG A 171 -6.33 -2.74 -3.37
CA ARG A 171 -6.21 -1.92 -2.16
C ARG A 171 -4.98 -2.30 -1.31
N GLY A 172 -4.72 -3.60 -1.13
CA GLY A 172 -3.53 -4.06 -0.43
C GLY A 172 -2.21 -3.59 -1.05
N VAL A 173 -2.17 -3.45 -2.38
CA VAL A 173 -0.96 -3.18 -3.16
C VAL A 173 -0.80 -1.70 -3.56
N LYS A 174 -1.87 -1.00 -3.96
CA LYS A 174 -1.85 0.43 -4.35
C LYS A 174 -1.41 1.28 -3.16
N GLN A 175 -0.59 2.30 -3.41
CA GLN A 175 -0.35 3.39 -2.44
C GLN A 175 -1.66 4.10 -2.13
N HIS A 176 -1.93 4.38 -0.86
CA HIS A 176 -3.15 5.03 -0.40
C HIS A 176 -3.00 6.55 -0.45
N ASP A 177 -3.95 7.23 -1.11
CA ASP A 177 -4.03 8.69 -1.08
C ASP A 177 -4.53 9.19 0.28
N LEU A 178 -4.40 10.49 0.58
CA LEU A 178 -4.90 11.08 1.83
C LEU A 178 -6.37 10.72 2.11
N PHE A 179 -7.20 10.61 1.07
CA PHE A 179 -8.60 10.20 1.17
C PHE A 179 -8.77 8.71 1.51
N ASP A 180 -7.93 7.84 0.94
CA ASP A 180 -7.92 6.40 1.25
C ASP A 180 -7.51 6.20 2.73
N LEU A 181 -6.42 6.85 3.17
CA LEU A 181 -5.95 6.86 4.56
C LEU A 181 -7.03 7.35 5.55
N MET A 182 -7.78 8.38 5.15
CA MET A 182 -8.88 8.94 5.91
C MET A 182 -10.04 7.94 6.06
N HIS A 183 -10.39 7.22 4.99
CA HIS A 183 -11.37 6.14 5.02
C HIS A 183 -10.87 4.95 5.86
N ASP A 184 -9.58 4.64 5.83
CA ASP A 184 -8.98 3.57 6.64
C ASP A 184 -9.01 3.91 8.13
N ALA A 185 -8.70 5.16 8.51
CA ALA A 185 -8.78 5.63 9.89
C ALA A 185 -10.21 5.52 10.45
N ILE A 186 -11.23 5.76 9.61
CA ILE A 186 -12.64 5.54 9.96
C ILE A 186 -12.94 4.05 10.10
N ARG A 187 -12.55 3.22 9.13
CA ARG A 187 -12.77 1.76 9.15
C ARG A 187 -12.09 1.08 10.34
N ALA A 188 -10.92 1.55 10.73
CA ALA A 188 -10.19 1.08 11.92
C ALA A 188 -10.84 1.56 13.24
N GLY A 189 -11.71 2.57 13.19
CA GLY A 189 -12.33 3.20 14.36
C GLY A 189 -11.40 4.15 15.12
N ILE A 190 -10.39 4.72 14.44
CA ILE A 190 -9.46 5.72 14.99
C ILE A 190 -10.14 7.11 14.99
N ILE A 191 -10.92 7.41 13.95
CA ILE A 191 -11.63 8.68 13.78
C ILE A 191 -13.11 8.38 13.48
N THR A 192 -14.04 9.07 14.15
CA THR A 192 -15.47 8.99 13.80
C THR A 192 -15.81 9.90 12.62
N HIS A 193 -16.81 9.54 11.82
CA HIS A 193 -17.30 10.41 10.73
C HIS A 193 -17.63 11.84 11.20
N ALA A 194 -18.14 12.00 12.43
CA ALA A 194 -18.47 13.30 13.01
C ALA A 194 -17.20 14.12 13.34
N GLN A 195 -16.17 13.51 13.95
CA GLN A 195 -14.88 14.17 14.18
C GLN A 195 -14.19 14.54 12.86
N LEU A 196 -14.33 13.70 11.84
CA LEU A 196 -13.82 13.99 10.50
C LEU A 196 -14.47 15.25 9.92
N ILE A 197 -15.79 15.26 9.84
CA ILE A 197 -16.56 16.39 9.30
C ILE A 197 -16.26 17.68 10.08
N GLY A 198 -16.21 17.61 11.41
CA GLY A 198 -15.85 18.75 12.26
C GLY A 198 -14.43 19.27 12.06
N THR A 199 -13.44 18.39 11.86
CA THR A 199 -12.04 18.80 11.62
C THR A 199 -11.76 19.27 10.21
N ILE A 200 -12.50 18.78 9.20
CA ILE A 200 -12.46 19.33 7.84
C ILE A 200 -13.10 20.72 7.83
N ILE A 201 -14.38 20.85 8.24
CA ILE A 201 -15.10 22.13 8.27
C ILE A 201 -14.37 23.18 9.13
N GLY A 202 -13.81 22.76 10.27
CA GLY A 202 -13.04 23.64 11.15
C GLY A 202 -11.67 24.08 10.61
N LYS A 203 -11.13 23.45 9.56
CA LYS A 203 -9.84 23.79 8.94
C LYS A 203 -9.95 24.34 7.51
N THR A 204 -11.11 24.24 6.85
CA THR A 204 -11.34 24.76 5.49
C THR A 204 -11.44 26.29 5.40
N VAL A 205 -11.35 27.02 6.52
CA VAL A 205 -11.37 28.51 6.56
C VAL A 205 -10.10 29.14 5.94
N GLY A 206 -9.14 28.35 5.41
CA GLY A 206 -7.82 28.86 5.02
C GLY A 206 -7.08 28.20 3.84
N GLY A 207 -7.73 27.54 2.87
CA GLY A 207 -7.00 27.12 1.65
C GLY A 207 -7.71 26.19 0.66
N SER A 208 -7.41 26.38 -0.63
CA SER A 208 -8.09 25.77 -1.78
C SER A 208 -7.91 24.26 -1.97
N ALA A 209 -6.78 23.67 -1.56
CA ALA A 209 -6.53 22.24 -1.78
C ALA A 209 -7.45 21.29 -0.99
N LEU A 210 -8.11 21.77 0.08
CA LEU A 210 -9.09 21.00 0.87
C LEU A 210 -10.53 21.15 0.34
N GLU A 211 -10.78 22.13 -0.53
CA GLU A 211 -12.09 22.37 -1.15
C GLU A 211 -12.46 21.21 -2.09
N ASP A 212 -11.49 20.70 -2.84
CA ASP A 212 -11.61 19.55 -3.74
C ASP A 212 -11.96 18.24 -3.00
N VAL A 213 -11.38 18.03 -1.81
CA VAL A 213 -11.68 16.88 -0.94
C VAL A 213 -13.08 17.01 -0.35
N THR A 214 -13.46 18.23 0.04
CA THR A 214 -14.81 18.54 0.54
C THR A 214 -15.84 18.34 -0.57
N GLY A 215 -15.59 18.83 -1.78
CA GLY A 215 -16.45 18.64 -2.96
C GLY A 215 -16.62 17.16 -3.34
N LYS A 216 -15.55 16.35 -3.29
CA LYS A 216 -15.62 14.91 -3.52
C LYS A 216 -16.38 14.15 -2.43
N TYR A 217 -16.20 14.52 -1.16
CA TYR A 217 -16.94 13.88 -0.05
C TYR A 217 -18.42 14.30 -0.04
N VAL A 218 -18.71 15.59 -0.24
CA VAL A 218 -20.09 16.11 -0.37
C VAL A 218 -20.78 15.53 -1.60
N SER A 219 -20.13 15.46 -2.77
CA SER A 219 -20.73 14.82 -3.95
C SER A 219 -20.89 13.30 -3.82
N ALA A 220 -20.05 12.61 -3.03
CA ALA A 220 -20.31 11.22 -2.66
C ALA A 220 -21.52 11.09 -1.71
N PHE A 221 -21.66 11.98 -0.73
CA PHE A 221 -22.79 11.98 0.22
C PHE A 221 -24.12 12.41 -0.43
N VAL A 222 -24.08 13.38 -1.35
CA VAL A 222 -25.23 13.89 -2.11
C VAL A 222 -25.56 12.99 -3.29
N GLY A 223 -24.56 12.37 -3.92
CA GLY A 223 -24.73 11.38 -4.99
C GLY A 223 -25.42 10.09 -4.52
N VAL A 224 -25.37 9.79 -3.22
CA VAL A 224 -26.17 8.71 -2.58
C VAL A 224 -27.68 9.04 -2.52
N LYS A 225 -28.13 10.26 -2.85
CA LYS A 225 -29.55 10.55 -3.12
C LYS A 225 -30.01 10.21 -4.55
N GLY A 226 -29.17 9.52 -5.34
CA GLY A 226 -29.36 9.37 -6.79
C GLY A 226 -29.24 7.95 -7.36
N SER A 227 -29.55 6.89 -6.60
CA SER A 227 -29.72 5.56 -7.19
C SER A 227 -30.88 4.78 -6.56
N ASN A 228 -31.81 4.32 -7.41
CA ASN A 228 -32.95 3.50 -7.01
C ASN A 228 -32.47 2.12 -6.55
N ASN A 229 -32.63 1.81 -5.26
CA ASN A 229 -32.80 0.43 -4.82
C ASN A 229 -34.27 0.21 -4.45
N LEU A 230 -34.87 -0.81 -5.08
CA LEU A 230 -36.26 -1.17 -4.89
C LEU A 230 -36.53 -1.71 -3.48
N SER A 231 -37.80 -1.59 -3.08
CA SER A 231 -38.37 -2.06 -1.83
C SER A 231 -38.42 -3.59 -1.69
N LEU A 232 -38.45 -4.07 -0.45
CA LEU A 232 -39.30 -5.20 -0.08
C LEU A 232 -39.86 -5.04 1.35
N SER A 233 -41.13 -5.39 1.49
CA SER A 233 -42.09 -5.02 2.53
C SER A 233 -41.72 -5.36 3.99
N GLY A 234 -42.00 -4.42 4.90
CA GLY A 234 -41.94 -4.61 6.36
C GLY A 234 -42.38 -3.38 7.15
N GLU A 235 -43.68 -3.28 7.43
CA GLU A 235 -44.32 -2.37 8.41
C GLU A 235 -43.62 -2.41 9.80
N ARG A 236 -43.77 -1.48 10.75
CA ARG A 236 -44.57 -0.23 10.94
C ARG A 236 -43.78 0.62 11.97
N VAL A 237 -44.03 1.92 12.17
CA VAL A 237 -45.05 2.82 11.58
C VAL A 237 -44.37 3.85 10.70
#